data_AF-A0AAV5UN57-F1
#
_entry.id   AF-A0AAV5UN57-F1
#
_cell.length_a   1.000
_cell.length_b   1.000
_cell.length_c   1.000
_cell.angle_alpha   90.00
_cell.angle_beta   90.00
_cell.angle_gamma   90.00
#
_symmetry.space_group_name_H-M   'P 1'
#
loop_
_entity.id
_entity.type
_entity.pdbx_description
1 polymer ?
#
loop_
_entity_poly.entity_id
_entity_poly.type
_entity_poly.pdbx_seq_one_letter_code
_entity_poly.pdbx_strand_id
1 'polypeptide(L)'
;MSSSEELERHLRVHFDKLECSFMDEWSGAGGDLSSLTAAQSFEAIVRLLWRIRPSLRSRLPSFLLPPSATARFRIATLVAEATKEVGVREKIGFQHLLYGTGKDLSSLFIELLQLMPSEGVEDEPDEEITFLSALLRRARLHTADDVLWVPEFCRALKLKHDGRFWCPSESESELFPLSLGRSLQSALESMGDRRELAAALYKEECEEREPRQPAVSSSAPRVKPALPPKPSLKSEATTPSVEVESARLEREEAERELRLAENALAECREVEEKIRSKRARMAQERVAIEAELEAFNEKLMTILEDPTAARAKIEKFIDDREERAAKLEAKWEGVREEKME
;
A
#
# COMPACT_ATOMS: atom_id res chain seq x y z
N MET A 1 -25.48 -38.26 0.69
CA MET A 1 -25.15 -36.94 0.13
C MET A 1 -23.67 -36.98 -0.18
N SER A 2 -23.30 -36.75 -1.43
CA SER A 2 -21.95 -37.06 -1.92
C SER A 2 -20.94 -36.08 -1.31
N SER A 3 -19.74 -36.54 -0.93
CA SER A 3 -18.63 -35.71 -0.44
C SER A 3 -18.38 -34.47 -1.31
N SER A 4 -18.70 -34.56 -2.61
CA SER A 4 -18.67 -33.46 -3.59
C SER A 4 -19.71 -32.35 -3.33
N GLU A 5 -20.93 -32.67 -2.93
CA GLU A 5 -22.01 -31.68 -2.71
C GLU A 5 -21.75 -30.85 -1.45
N GLU A 6 -21.07 -31.43 -0.47
CA GLU A 6 -20.67 -30.76 0.76
C GLU A 6 -19.52 -29.79 0.52
N LEU A 7 -18.58 -30.18 -0.35
CA LEU A 7 -17.53 -29.29 -0.85
C LEU A 7 -18.11 -28.08 -1.57
N GLU A 8 -19.03 -28.30 -2.50
CA GLU A 8 -19.63 -27.23 -3.30
C GLU A 8 -20.41 -26.24 -2.43
N ARG A 9 -21.09 -26.74 -1.39
CA ARG A 9 -21.72 -25.88 -0.37
C ARG A 9 -20.69 -25.03 0.39
N HIS A 10 -19.56 -25.62 0.77
CA HIS A 10 -18.49 -24.90 1.46
C HIS A 10 -17.85 -23.84 0.56
N LEU A 11 -17.62 -24.18 -0.72
CA LEU A 11 -17.09 -23.26 -1.72
C LEU A 11 -18.03 -22.08 -1.95
N ARG A 12 -19.36 -22.30 -1.99
CA ARG A 12 -20.34 -21.21 -2.10
C ARG A 12 -20.20 -20.19 -0.98
N VAL A 13 -20.12 -20.65 0.27
CA VAL A 13 -19.97 -19.76 1.44
C VAL A 13 -18.66 -18.95 1.35
N HIS A 14 -17.58 -19.58 0.92
CA HIS A 14 -16.29 -18.89 0.79
C HIS A 14 -16.24 -17.94 -0.40
N PHE A 15 -16.83 -18.29 -1.54
CA PHE A 15 -16.87 -17.42 -2.72
C PHE A 15 -17.80 -16.22 -2.52
N ASP A 16 -18.89 -16.38 -1.76
CA ASP A 16 -19.77 -15.29 -1.33
C ASP A 16 -18.98 -14.25 -0.50
N LYS A 17 -18.18 -14.72 0.46
CA LYS A 17 -17.27 -13.87 1.25
C LYS A 17 -16.17 -13.18 0.42
N LEU A 18 -15.84 -13.71 -0.76
CA LEU A 18 -14.78 -13.18 -1.64
C LEU A 18 -15.32 -12.23 -2.72
N GLU A 19 -16.63 -11.96 -2.73
CA GLU A 19 -17.31 -11.07 -3.69
C GLU A 19 -16.98 -11.40 -5.16
N CYS A 20 -16.86 -12.70 -5.48
CA CYS A 20 -16.56 -13.16 -6.84
C CYS A 20 -17.64 -12.68 -7.83
N SER A 21 -17.24 -12.10 -8.96
CA SER A 21 -18.15 -11.40 -9.89
C SER A 21 -19.22 -12.30 -10.53
N PHE A 22 -18.98 -13.61 -10.54
CA PHE A 22 -19.81 -14.62 -11.18
C PHE A 22 -20.74 -15.37 -10.22
N MET A 23 -20.80 -14.97 -8.94
CA MET A 23 -21.54 -15.73 -7.92
C MET A 23 -23.04 -15.84 -8.19
N ASP A 24 -23.66 -14.77 -8.71
CA ASP A 24 -25.08 -14.75 -9.04
C ASP A 24 -25.41 -15.70 -10.20
N GLU A 25 -24.56 -15.71 -11.23
CA GLU A 25 -24.69 -16.58 -12.40
C GLU A 25 -24.46 -18.06 -12.04
N TRP A 26 -23.44 -18.33 -11.23
CA TRP A 26 -23.10 -19.68 -10.81
C TRP A 26 -24.12 -20.27 -9.83
N SER A 27 -24.65 -19.46 -8.92
CA SER A 27 -25.74 -19.86 -8.01
C SER A 27 -27.03 -20.17 -8.77
N GLY A 28 -27.33 -19.43 -9.84
CA GLY A 28 -28.46 -19.69 -10.73
C GLY A 28 -28.30 -20.94 -11.60
N ALA A 29 -27.06 -21.32 -11.95
CA ALA A 29 -26.74 -22.48 -12.79
C ALA A 29 -26.67 -23.82 -12.02
N GLY A 30 -27.12 -23.85 -10.76
CA GLY A 30 -27.07 -25.05 -9.92
C GLY A 30 -25.79 -25.19 -9.09
N GLY A 31 -24.79 -24.34 -9.34
CA GLY A 31 -23.55 -24.19 -8.56
C GLY A 31 -22.66 -25.44 -8.54
N ASP A 32 -22.56 -26.12 -9.69
CA ASP A 32 -21.66 -27.24 -9.92
C ASP A 32 -20.28 -26.73 -10.35
N LEU A 33 -19.20 -27.35 -9.86
CA LEU A 33 -17.82 -26.98 -10.27
C LEU A 33 -17.54 -27.20 -11.76
N SER A 34 -18.23 -28.16 -12.39
CA SER A 34 -18.10 -28.47 -13.82
C SER A 34 -18.69 -27.40 -14.73
N SER A 35 -19.55 -26.52 -14.19
CA SER A 35 -20.19 -25.42 -14.92
C SER A 35 -19.33 -24.16 -14.98
N LEU A 36 -18.24 -24.09 -14.20
CA LEU A 36 -17.36 -22.93 -14.16
C LEU A 36 -16.58 -22.78 -15.47
N THR A 37 -16.66 -21.60 -16.06
CA THR A 37 -15.80 -21.22 -17.18
C THR A 37 -14.36 -20.97 -16.70
N ALA A 38 -13.40 -21.07 -17.63
CA ALA A 38 -11.98 -20.81 -17.33
C ALA A 38 -11.71 -19.39 -16.78
N ALA A 39 -12.56 -18.42 -17.11
CA ALA A 39 -12.47 -17.07 -16.56
C ALA A 39 -12.93 -17.01 -15.10
N GLN A 40 -14.01 -17.73 -14.77
CA GLN A 40 -14.57 -17.78 -13.41
C GLN A 40 -13.67 -18.58 -12.46
N SER A 41 -13.14 -19.72 -12.90
CA SER A 41 -12.18 -20.49 -12.11
C SER A 41 -10.89 -19.69 -11.85
N PHE A 42 -10.40 -18.98 -12.87
CA PHE A 42 -9.24 -18.09 -12.74
C PHE A 42 -9.49 -16.96 -11.73
N GLU A 43 -10.62 -16.26 -11.83
CA GLU A 43 -10.98 -15.21 -10.88
C GLU A 43 -11.03 -15.74 -9.45
N ALA A 44 -11.71 -16.87 -9.23
CA ALA A 44 -11.84 -17.50 -7.91
C ALA A 44 -10.48 -17.82 -7.28
N ILE A 45 -9.57 -18.41 -8.06
CA ILE A 45 -8.23 -18.78 -7.61
C ILE A 45 -7.42 -17.53 -7.26
N VAL A 46 -7.46 -16.48 -8.08
CA VAL A 46 -6.72 -15.23 -7.82
C VAL A 46 -7.22 -14.56 -6.53
N ARG A 47 -8.54 -14.50 -6.33
CA ARG A 47 -9.14 -13.94 -5.11
C ARG A 47 -8.80 -14.76 -3.87
N LEU A 48 -8.81 -16.08 -3.96
CA LEU A 48 -8.35 -16.97 -2.88
C LEU A 48 -6.88 -16.73 -2.53
N LEU A 49 -6.00 -16.62 -3.53
CA LEU A 49 -4.58 -16.34 -3.32
C LEU A 49 -4.34 -14.99 -2.65
N TRP A 50 -5.09 -13.96 -3.02
CA TRP A 50 -5.01 -12.66 -2.35
C TRP A 50 -5.43 -12.73 -0.88
N ARG A 51 -6.42 -13.57 -0.55
CA ARG A 51 -6.86 -13.77 0.83
C ARG A 51 -5.83 -14.54 1.66
N ILE A 52 -5.22 -15.57 1.10
CA ILE A 52 -4.18 -16.36 1.78
C ILE A 52 -2.91 -15.51 1.97
N ARG A 53 -2.49 -14.79 0.93
CA ARG A 53 -1.27 -13.99 0.95
C ARG A 53 -1.48 -12.63 0.26
N PRO A 54 -1.79 -11.57 1.03
CA PRO A 54 -2.01 -10.23 0.50
C PRO A 54 -0.82 -9.65 -0.28
N SER A 55 0.40 -10.10 0.01
CA SER A 55 1.60 -9.67 -0.72
C SER A 55 1.58 -10.07 -2.20
N LEU A 56 0.77 -11.06 -2.60
CA LEU A 56 0.63 -11.49 -4.00
C LEU A 56 -0.16 -10.49 -4.85
N ARG A 57 -0.92 -9.56 -4.25
CA ARG A 57 -1.71 -8.56 -4.98
C ARG A 57 -0.86 -7.57 -5.77
N SER A 58 0.41 -7.38 -5.39
CA SER A 58 1.37 -6.57 -6.15
C SER A 58 1.85 -7.26 -7.43
N ARG A 59 1.97 -8.60 -7.41
CA ARG A 59 2.42 -9.44 -8.54
C ARG A 59 1.27 -9.88 -9.45
N LEU A 60 0.10 -10.10 -8.89
CA LEU A 60 -1.14 -10.44 -9.59
C LEU A 60 -2.09 -9.24 -9.46
N PRO A 61 -2.01 -8.23 -10.35
CA PRO A 61 -2.78 -6.99 -10.21
C PRO A 61 -4.24 -7.11 -10.65
N SER A 62 -4.61 -8.18 -11.38
CA SER A 62 -5.96 -8.36 -11.93
C SER A 62 -6.45 -9.79 -11.76
N PHE A 63 -7.72 -9.94 -11.38
CA PHE A 63 -8.46 -11.20 -11.37
C PHE A 63 -9.13 -11.51 -12.71
N LEU A 64 -9.11 -10.56 -13.66
CA LEU A 64 -9.69 -10.72 -14.99
C LEU A 64 -8.74 -11.48 -15.92
N LEU A 65 -9.27 -12.48 -16.62
CA LEU A 65 -8.53 -13.22 -17.63
C LEU A 65 -8.41 -12.38 -18.91
N PRO A 66 -7.20 -12.06 -19.40
CA PRO A 66 -7.02 -11.26 -20.61
C PRO A 66 -7.66 -11.91 -21.85
N PRO A 67 -8.11 -11.14 -22.87
CA PRO A 67 -8.64 -11.71 -24.10
C PRO A 67 -7.55 -12.34 -24.98
N SER A 68 -6.31 -11.85 -24.91
CA SER A 68 -5.19 -12.33 -25.73
C SER A 68 -4.63 -13.67 -25.22
N ALA A 69 -4.49 -14.65 -26.12
CA ALA A 69 -3.99 -15.99 -25.79
C ALA A 69 -2.59 -15.99 -25.14
N THR A 70 -1.66 -15.16 -25.63
CA THR A 70 -0.32 -15.03 -25.05
C THR A 70 -0.37 -14.40 -23.67
N ALA A 71 -1.24 -13.41 -23.46
CA ALA A 71 -1.42 -12.79 -22.15
C ALA A 71 -2.05 -13.76 -21.14
N ARG A 72 -3.02 -14.58 -21.57
CA ARG A 72 -3.59 -15.67 -20.76
C ARG A 72 -2.53 -16.66 -20.31
N PHE A 73 -1.65 -17.08 -21.22
CA PHE A 73 -0.57 -18.01 -20.88
C PHE A 73 0.36 -17.42 -19.81
N ARG A 74 0.80 -16.17 -19.99
CA ARG A 74 1.70 -15.50 -19.04
C ARG A 74 1.07 -15.36 -17.66
N ILE A 75 -0.17 -14.87 -17.58
CA ILE A 75 -0.83 -14.67 -16.29
C ILE A 75 -1.18 -16.00 -15.62
N ALA A 76 -1.64 -17.01 -16.37
CA ALA A 76 -1.93 -18.33 -15.82
C ALA A 76 -0.66 -19.03 -15.31
N THR A 77 0.49 -18.79 -15.94
CA THR A 77 1.79 -19.30 -15.47
C THR A 77 2.20 -18.62 -14.16
N LEU A 78 2.05 -17.30 -14.07
CA LEU A 78 2.31 -16.55 -12.84
C LEU A 78 1.39 -16.97 -11.69
N VAL A 79 0.12 -17.22 -11.96
CA VAL A 79 -0.83 -17.75 -10.96
C VAL A 79 -0.42 -19.16 -10.54
N ALA A 80 -0.03 -20.04 -11.47
CA ALA A 80 0.44 -21.39 -11.14
C ALA A 80 1.76 -21.41 -10.34
N GLU A 81 2.61 -20.41 -10.48
CA GLU A 81 3.78 -20.22 -9.62
C GLU A 81 3.37 -19.71 -8.24
N ALA A 82 2.46 -18.75 -8.18
CA ALA A 82 1.94 -18.21 -6.93
C ALA A 82 1.20 -19.27 -6.08
N THR A 83 0.44 -20.18 -6.71
CA THR A 83 -0.19 -21.31 -6.00
C THR A 83 0.86 -22.25 -5.41
N LYS A 84 1.97 -22.51 -6.11
CA LYS A 84 3.08 -23.32 -5.57
C LYS A 84 3.76 -22.66 -4.39
N GLU A 85 3.96 -21.34 -4.44
CA GLU A 85 4.56 -20.57 -3.34
C GLU A 85 3.72 -20.59 -2.07
N VAL A 86 2.41 -20.77 -2.19
CA VAL A 86 1.47 -20.88 -1.06
C VAL A 86 1.47 -22.27 -0.43
N GLY A 87 2.11 -23.27 -1.04
CA GLY A 87 2.30 -24.61 -0.47
C GLY A 87 1.31 -25.67 -0.97
N VAL A 88 0.65 -25.42 -2.10
CA VAL A 88 -0.21 -26.39 -2.77
C VAL A 88 0.64 -27.57 -3.26
N ARG A 89 0.26 -28.81 -2.91
CA ARG A 89 1.11 -30.01 -3.05
C ARG A 89 1.07 -30.56 -4.47
N GLU A 90 -0.05 -30.39 -5.16
CA GLU A 90 -0.20 -30.83 -6.54
C GLU A 90 0.59 -29.95 -7.53
N LYS A 91 1.16 -30.57 -8.56
CA LYS A 91 1.89 -29.87 -9.63
C LYS A 91 0.91 -29.13 -10.54
N ILE A 92 0.41 -27.99 -10.09
CA ILE A 92 -0.46 -27.14 -10.90
C ILE A 92 0.37 -26.43 -11.96
N GLY A 93 -0.13 -26.50 -13.19
CA GLY A 93 0.40 -25.76 -14.33
C GLY A 93 -0.71 -24.93 -14.97
N PHE A 94 -0.34 -24.04 -15.89
CA PHE A 94 -1.29 -23.18 -16.60
C PHE A 94 -2.42 -23.97 -17.29
N GLN A 95 -2.16 -25.22 -17.71
CA GLN A 95 -3.16 -26.09 -18.32
C GLN A 95 -4.31 -26.45 -17.36
N HIS A 96 -4.02 -26.62 -16.07
CA HIS A 96 -5.04 -26.96 -15.07
C HIS A 96 -5.93 -25.74 -14.75
N LEU A 97 -5.37 -24.53 -14.84
CA LEU A 97 -6.13 -23.29 -14.67
C LEU A 97 -7.00 -22.97 -15.89
N LEU A 98 -6.47 -23.15 -17.11
CA LEU A 98 -7.16 -22.75 -18.34
C LEU A 98 -8.06 -23.84 -18.93
N TYR A 99 -7.73 -25.11 -18.70
CA TYR A 99 -8.37 -26.27 -19.32
C TYR A 99 -8.63 -27.42 -18.33
N GLY A 100 -8.53 -27.15 -17.02
CA GLY A 100 -8.70 -28.18 -15.99
C GLY A 100 -10.09 -28.80 -16.02
N THR A 101 -10.15 -30.09 -15.66
CA THR A 101 -11.45 -30.75 -15.45
C THR A 101 -12.02 -30.33 -14.09
N GLY A 102 -13.34 -30.45 -13.91
CA GLY A 102 -13.99 -30.08 -12.65
C GLY A 102 -13.40 -30.79 -11.42
N LYS A 103 -12.84 -31.99 -11.60
CA LYS A 103 -12.16 -32.75 -10.54
C LYS A 103 -10.82 -32.11 -10.17
N ASP A 104 -10.03 -31.70 -11.15
CA ASP A 104 -8.74 -31.04 -10.91
C ASP A 104 -8.94 -29.70 -10.20
N LEU A 105 -9.98 -28.96 -10.60
CA LEU A 105 -10.37 -27.71 -9.93
C LEU A 105 -10.85 -27.95 -8.50
N SER A 106 -11.62 -29.02 -8.26
CA SER A 106 -12.08 -29.34 -6.90
C SER A 106 -10.92 -29.63 -5.95
N SER A 107 -9.93 -30.44 -6.36
CA SER A 107 -8.73 -30.72 -5.56
C SER A 107 -7.95 -29.44 -5.27
N LEU A 108 -7.77 -28.59 -6.29
CA LEU A 108 -7.10 -27.30 -6.16
C LEU A 108 -7.82 -26.39 -5.16
N PHE A 109 -9.14 -26.25 -5.26
CA PHE A 109 -9.90 -25.40 -4.36
C PHE A 109 -9.89 -25.94 -2.93
N ILE A 110 -9.92 -27.26 -2.73
CA ILE A 110 -9.76 -27.88 -1.40
C ILE A 110 -8.43 -27.48 -0.78
N GLU A 111 -7.33 -27.66 -1.51
CA GLU A 111 -5.99 -27.34 -0.99
C GLU A 111 -5.84 -25.85 -0.69
N LEU A 112 -6.37 -24.98 -1.56
CA LEU A 112 -6.36 -23.53 -1.32
C LEU A 112 -7.22 -23.13 -0.11
N LEU A 113 -8.40 -23.72 0.06
CA LEU A 113 -9.25 -23.47 1.22
C LEU A 113 -8.62 -23.95 2.53
N GLN A 114 -7.93 -25.10 2.53
CA GLN A 114 -7.21 -25.60 3.70
C GLN A 114 -6.04 -24.68 4.12
N LEU A 115 -5.47 -23.96 3.16
CA LEU A 115 -4.39 -23.00 3.39
C LEU A 115 -4.91 -21.60 3.74
N MET A 116 -6.23 -21.39 3.73
CA MET A 116 -6.78 -20.13 4.21
C MET A 116 -6.54 -20.00 5.71
N PRO A 117 -6.16 -18.79 6.19
CA PRO A 117 -6.11 -18.53 7.61
C PRO A 117 -7.52 -18.74 8.18
N SER A 118 -7.69 -19.79 8.99
CA SER A 118 -8.93 -20.10 9.69
C SER A 118 -9.39 -18.85 10.43
N GLU A 119 -10.62 -18.41 10.16
CA GLU A 119 -11.25 -17.34 10.94
C GLU A 119 -11.49 -17.86 12.37
N GLY A 120 -10.48 -17.73 13.24
CA GLY A 120 -10.58 -18.07 14.66
C GLY A 120 -9.46 -18.97 15.19
N VAL A 121 -8.22 -18.51 15.15
CA VAL A 121 -7.23 -18.83 16.20
C VAL A 121 -6.42 -17.56 16.45
N GLU A 122 -6.77 -16.90 17.55
CA GLU A 122 -5.91 -15.97 18.26
C GLU A 122 -4.73 -16.78 18.81
N ASP A 123 -3.65 -16.90 18.04
CA ASP A 123 -2.35 -17.36 18.52
C ASP A 123 -1.27 -16.46 17.93
N GLU A 124 -1.29 -15.19 18.34
CA GLU A 124 -0.08 -14.37 18.47
C GLU A 124 0.03 -14.07 19.96
N PRO A 125 1.21 -14.25 20.58
CA PRO A 125 1.35 -14.15 22.03
C PRO A 125 1.00 -12.75 22.50
N ASP A 126 0.45 -12.65 23.71
CA ASP A 126 0.06 -11.43 24.42
C ASP A 126 1.10 -10.29 24.31
N GLU A 127 1.05 -9.53 23.22
CA GLU A 127 1.56 -8.17 23.17
C GLU A 127 0.34 -7.25 23.27
N GLU A 128 0.26 -6.54 24.39
CA GLU A 128 -0.77 -5.54 24.69
C GLU A 128 -1.18 -4.81 23.42
N ILE A 129 -2.43 -5.03 22.99
CA ILE A 129 -3.04 -4.36 21.85
C ILE A 129 -3.15 -2.88 22.24
N THR A 130 -2.07 -2.13 22.01
CA THR A 130 -2.05 -0.69 22.17
C THR A 130 -3.07 -0.09 21.22
N PHE A 131 -3.73 1.00 21.64
CA PHE A 131 -4.68 1.76 20.82
C PHE A 131 -4.14 2.03 19.39
N LEU A 132 -2.83 2.23 19.26
CA LEU A 132 -2.14 2.38 17.98
C LEU A 132 -2.17 1.13 17.09
N SER A 133 -2.02 -0.08 17.63
CA SER A 133 -2.07 -1.31 16.82
C SER A 133 -3.51 -1.59 16.35
N ALA A 134 -4.50 -1.32 17.20
CA ALA A 134 -5.92 -1.37 16.84
C ALA A 134 -6.30 -0.30 15.79
N LEU A 135 -5.79 0.93 15.94
CA LEU A 135 -6.00 2.02 14.99
C LEU A 135 -5.32 1.73 13.65
N LEU A 136 -4.09 1.21 13.64
CA LEU A 136 -3.38 0.82 12.43
C LEU A 136 -4.04 -0.37 11.73
N ARG A 137 -4.59 -1.33 12.48
CA ARG A 137 -5.38 -2.44 11.93
C ARG A 137 -6.67 -1.92 11.30
N ARG A 138 -7.37 -0.98 11.95
CA ARG A 138 -8.58 -0.34 11.41
C ARG A 138 -8.29 0.53 10.18
N ALA A 139 -7.20 1.28 10.21
CA ALA A 139 -6.72 2.06 9.07
C ALA A 139 -6.34 1.16 7.88
N ARG A 140 -5.68 0.01 8.13
CA ARG A 140 -5.34 -0.97 7.08
C ARG A 140 -6.57 -1.59 6.43
N LEU A 141 -7.62 -1.85 7.20
CA LEU A 141 -8.89 -2.37 6.68
C LEU A 141 -9.61 -1.33 5.82
N HIS A 142 -9.59 -0.04 6.21
CA HIS A 142 -10.16 1.04 5.39
C HIS A 142 -9.33 1.41 4.14
N THR A 143 -8.05 1.06 4.10
CA THR A 143 -7.21 1.27 2.89
C THR A 143 -7.36 0.19 1.83
N ALA A 144 -7.96 -0.95 2.15
CA ALA A 144 -8.06 -2.08 1.23
C ALA A 144 -9.26 -1.97 0.28
N ASP A 145 -10.36 -1.34 0.70
CA ASP A 145 -11.63 -1.37 -0.05
C ASP A 145 -12.27 -0.02 -0.38
N ASP A 146 -11.70 1.12 0.01
CA ASP A 146 -12.19 2.41 -0.50
C ASP A 146 -11.10 3.17 -1.25
N VAL A 147 -11.46 3.59 -2.46
CA VAL A 147 -10.82 4.70 -3.16
C VAL A 147 -10.83 5.88 -2.19
N LEU A 148 -9.74 6.03 -1.43
CA LEU A 148 -9.48 7.24 -0.67
C LEU A 148 -9.72 8.37 -1.66
N TRP A 149 -10.71 9.21 -1.39
CA TRP A 149 -10.98 10.37 -2.24
C TRP A 149 -9.73 11.24 -2.20
N VAL A 150 -8.90 11.05 -3.22
CA VAL A 150 -7.67 11.75 -3.45
C VAL A 150 -7.95 12.62 -4.67
N PRO A 151 -7.86 13.96 -4.53
CA PRO A 151 -8.00 14.88 -5.64
C PRO A 151 -7.18 14.40 -6.84
N GLU A 152 -7.69 14.55 -8.06
CA GLU A 152 -7.11 13.90 -9.24
C GLU A 152 -5.64 14.27 -9.47
N PHE A 153 -5.23 15.48 -9.08
CA PHE A 153 -3.83 15.93 -9.12
C PHE A 153 -2.90 15.10 -8.20
N CYS A 154 -3.40 14.62 -7.06
CA CYS A 154 -2.63 13.83 -6.10
C CYS A 154 -2.54 12.35 -6.50
N ARG A 155 -3.42 11.86 -7.39
CA ARG A 155 -3.32 10.48 -7.92
C ARG A 155 -2.04 10.31 -8.74
N ALA A 156 -1.70 11.28 -9.58
CA ALA A 156 -0.49 11.26 -10.39
C ALA A 156 0.81 11.19 -9.56
N LEU A 157 0.84 11.86 -8.39
CA LEU A 157 2.00 11.84 -7.50
C LEU A 157 2.19 10.49 -6.81
N LYS A 158 1.08 9.86 -6.39
CA LYS A 158 1.10 8.52 -5.79
C LYS A 158 1.56 7.45 -6.79
N LEU A 159 1.07 7.51 -8.03
CA LEU A 159 1.48 6.55 -9.08
C LEU A 159 2.92 6.74 -9.57
N LYS A 160 3.47 7.97 -9.55
CA LYS A 160 4.90 8.21 -9.82
C LYS A 160 5.82 7.58 -8.78
N HIS A 161 5.43 7.64 -7.51
CA HIS A 161 6.16 6.96 -6.44
C HIS A 161 6.14 5.42 -6.62
N ASP A 162 5.05 4.90 -7.18
CA ASP A 162 4.86 3.46 -7.44
C ASP A 162 5.33 3.00 -8.85
N GLY A 163 6.00 3.88 -9.62
CA GLY A 163 6.60 3.54 -10.91
C GLY A 163 5.60 3.25 -12.05
N ARG A 164 4.34 3.69 -11.95
CA ARG A 164 3.32 3.50 -12.99
C ARG A 164 3.09 4.81 -13.75
N PHE A 165 3.08 4.74 -15.09
CA PHE A 165 2.71 5.88 -15.94
C PHE A 165 1.19 5.99 -16.08
N TRP A 166 0.66 7.21 -15.97
CA TRP A 166 -0.74 7.51 -16.26
C TRP A 166 -0.90 7.79 -17.76
N CYS A 167 -1.75 7.02 -18.44
CA CYS A 167 -2.29 7.37 -19.77
C CYS A 167 -3.82 7.39 -19.65
N PRO A 168 -4.48 8.53 -19.89
CA PRO A 168 -5.93 8.55 -20.04
C PRO A 168 -6.35 7.76 -21.30
N SER A 169 -7.56 7.22 -21.28
CA SER A 169 -8.23 6.67 -22.47
C SER A 169 -8.41 7.78 -23.53
N GLU A 170 -8.23 7.46 -24.82
CA GLU A 170 -8.36 8.41 -25.95
C GLU A 170 -9.74 9.08 -26.07
N SER A 171 -10.74 8.60 -25.33
CA SER A 171 -12.14 9.04 -25.42
C SER A 171 -12.58 10.11 -24.42
N GLU A 172 -11.74 10.50 -23.46
CA GLU A 172 -12.12 11.49 -22.44
C GLU A 172 -11.17 12.70 -22.49
N SER A 173 -11.69 13.83 -23.00
CA SER A 173 -11.01 15.11 -22.86
C SER A 173 -11.24 15.62 -21.44
N GLU A 174 -10.31 15.35 -20.54
CA GLU A 174 -10.32 15.94 -19.20
C GLU A 174 -10.04 17.45 -19.30
N LEU A 175 -11.10 18.25 -19.19
CA LEU A 175 -10.99 19.67 -18.86
C LEU A 175 -10.55 19.76 -17.39
N PHE A 176 -9.24 19.79 -17.16
CA PHE A 176 -8.69 20.22 -15.88
C PHE A 176 -9.08 21.68 -15.62
N PRO A 177 -9.40 22.08 -14.38
CA PRO A 177 -9.55 23.50 -14.03
C PRO A 177 -8.23 24.29 -14.22
N LEU A 178 -7.11 23.58 -14.40
CA LEU A 178 -5.80 24.15 -14.72
C LEU A 178 -5.39 23.98 -16.19
N SER A 179 -6.23 23.39 -17.05
CA SER A 179 -6.06 23.43 -18.50
C SER A 179 -6.82 24.61 -19.12
N LEU A 180 -6.83 25.77 -18.44
CA LEU A 180 -7.18 27.02 -19.09
C LEU A 180 -6.05 27.44 -20.04
N GLY A 181 -6.09 26.95 -21.28
CA GLY A 181 -5.72 27.67 -22.51
C GLY A 181 -4.33 28.32 -22.65
N ARG A 182 -3.42 28.18 -21.69
CA ARG A 182 -2.03 28.64 -21.74
C ARG A 182 -1.17 27.62 -21.03
N SER A 183 -0.02 27.28 -21.62
CA SER A 183 0.89 26.32 -21.00
C SER A 183 1.28 26.85 -19.63
N LEU A 184 1.06 26.06 -18.58
CA LEU A 184 1.46 26.37 -17.20
C LEU A 184 2.94 26.77 -17.12
N GLN A 185 3.73 26.23 -18.04
CA GLN A 185 5.12 26.61 -18.32
C GLN A 185 5.31 28.10 -18.65
N SER A 186 4.50 28.68 -19.53
CA SER A 186 4.59 30.10 -19.89
C SER A 186 4.21 31.05 -18.75
N ALA A 187 3.31 30.63 -17.86
CA ALA A 187 2.92 31.40 -16.67
C ALA A 187 3.98 31.32 -15.57
N LEU A 188 4.61 30.15 -15.39
CA LEU A 188 5.70 29.94 -14.43
C LEU A 188 6.98 30.69 -14.83
N GLU A 189 7.22 30.84 -16.13
CA GLU A 189 8.39 31.56 -16.66
C GLU A 189 8.19 33.09 -16.67
N SER A 190 6.94 33.57 -16.71
CA SER A 190 6.63 35.00 -16.81
C SER A 190 6.50 35.73 -15.46
N MET A 191 6.28 35.02 -14.34
CA MET A 191 5.94 35.66 -13.06
C MET A 191 6.83 35.13 -11.94
N GLY A 192 7.78 35.95 -11.51
CA GLY A 192 8.85 35.58 -10.58
C GLY A 192 8.43 35.35 -9.13
N ASP A 193 7.21 35.72 -8.73
CA ASP A 193 6.76 35.62 -7.35
C ASP A 193 5.56 34.69 -7.17
N ARG A 194 5.78 33.59 -6.43
CA ARG A 194 4.76 32.61 -6.01
C ARG A 194 3.53 33.24 -5.34
N ARG A 195 3.67 34.44 -4.77
CA ARG A 195 2.57 35.19 -4.14
C ARG A 195 1.58 35.76 -5.16
N GLU A 196 2.03 36.15 -6.33
CA GLU A 196 1.16 36.70 -7.38
C GLU A 196 0.31 35.61 -8.01
N LEU A 197 0.86 34.40 -8.14
CA LEU A 197 0.12 33.21 -8.58
C LEU A 197 -1.00 32.86 -7.60
N ALA A 198 -0.70 32.86 -6.30
CA ALA A 198 -1.70 32.59 -5.26
C ALA A 198 -2.80 33.67 -5.24
N ALA A 199 -2.44 34.94 -5.45
CA ALA A 199 -3.41 36.03 -5.54
C ALA A 199 -4.30 35.96 -6.78
N ALA A 200 -3.77 35.51 -7.93
CA ALA A 200 -4.53 35.31 -9.15
C ALA A 200 -5.56 34.18 -9.01
N LEU A 201 -5.15 33.04 -8.43
CA LEU A 201 -6.03 31.91 -8.17
C LEU A 201 -7.17 32.27 -7.20
N TYR A 202 -6.87 33.05 -6.15
CA TYR A 202 -7.89 33.51 -5.21
C TYR A 202 -8.89 34.48 -5.86
N LYS A 203 -8.46 35.25 -6.86
CA LYS A 203 -9.32 36.20 -7.56
C LYS A 203 -10.31 35.50 -8.50
N GLU A 204 -9.86 34.45 -9.19
CA GLU A 204 -10.73 33.61 -10.04
C GLU A 204 -11.77 32.82 -9.21
N GLU A 205 -11.39 32.26 -8.04
CA GLU A 205 -12.35 31.60 -7.14
C GLU A 205 -13.45 32.54 -6.61
N CYS A 206 -13.13 33.83 -6.42
CA CYS A 206 -14.12 34.83 -6.04
C CYS A 206 -15.05 35.23 -7.20
N GLU A 207 -14.55 35.28 -8.43
CA GLU A 207 -15.35 35.61 -9.62
C GLU A 207 -16.27 34.44 -10.05
N GLU A 208 -15.88 33.18 -9.79
CA GLU A 208 -16.76 32.01 -10.01
C GLU A 208 -17.89 31.87 -8.98
N ARG A 209 -17.76 32.51 -7.81
CA ARG A 209 -18.79 32.51 -6.76
C ARG A 209 -19.88 33.56 -6.95
N GLU A 210 -19.76 34.48 -7.91
CA GLU A 210 -20.93 35.27 -8.32
C GLU A 210 -21.92 34.36 -9.05
N PRO A 211 -23.19 34.28 -8.61
CA PRO A 211 -24.17 33.39 -9.22
C PRO A 211 -24.43 33.84 -10.66
N ARG A 212 -23.83 33.12 -11.62
CA ARG A 212 -24.17 33.23 -13.04
C ARG A 212 -25.66 32.93 -13.20
N GLN A 213 -26.43 33.96 -13.54
CA GLN A 213 -27.84 33.82 -13.87
C GLN A 213 -27.98 32.84 -15.05
N PRO A 214 -28.84 31.80 -14.96
CA PRO A 214 -29.00 30.86 -16.06
C PRO A 214 -29.65 31.57 -17.25
N ALA A 215 -29.08 31.29 -18.43
CA ALA A 215 -29.54 31.80 -19.72
C ALA A 215 -31.05 31.51 -19.91
N VAL A 216 -31.79 32.59 -20.16
CA VAL A 216 -33.24 32.58 -20.40
C VAL A 216 -33.52 31.86 -21.72
N SER A 217 -34.08 30.65 -21.66
CA SER A 217 -34.78 30.05 -22.80
C SER A 217 -36.23 30.56 -22.80
N SER A 218 -36.61 31.20 -23.90
CA SER A 218 -37.93 31.78 -24.09
C SER A 218 -39.00 30.67 -24.14
N SER A 219 -39.83 30.57 -23.11
CA SER A 219 -41.14 29.92 -23.19
C SER A 219 -42.18 30.72 -22.41
N ALA A 220 -43.39 30.76 -22.98
CA ALA A 220 -44.52 31.63 -22.65
C ALA A 220 -44.97 31.60 -21.16
N PRO A 221 -45.65 32.66 -20.65
CA PRO A 221 -45.86 32.85 -19.22
C PRO A 221 -46.91 31.88 -18.66
N ARG A 222 -46.50 31.03 -17.71
CA ARG A 222 -47.42 30.22 -16.90
C ARG A 222 -47.92 31.04 -15.70
N VAL A 223 -49.24 31.09 -15.56
CA VAL A 223 -49.96 31.76 -14.45
C VAL A 223 -49.60 31.07 -13.13
N LYS A 224 -49.23 31.87 -12.11
CA LYS A 224 -48.95 31.40 -10.75
C LYS A 224 -50.25 31.04 -10.03
N PRO A 225 -50.38 29.86 -9.38
CA PRO A 225 -51.43 29.64 -8.39
C PRO A 225 -51.11 30.40 -7.10
N ALA A 226 -52.14 30.95 -6.46
CA ALA A 226 -52.02 31.74 -5.23
C ALA A 226 -51.65 30.87 -4.01
N LEU A 227 -50.65 31.32 -3.24
CA LEU A 227 -50.24 30.74 -1.95
C LEU A 227 -51.21 31.19 -0.84
N PRO A 228 -51.54 30.32 0.13
CA PRO A 228 -52.30 30.71 1.33
C PRO A 228 -51.43 31.54 2.30
N PRO A 229 -52.04 32.37 3.16
CA PRO A 229 -51.32 33.31 4.02
C PRO A 229 -50.54 32.62 5.14
N LYS A 230 -49.34 33.14 5.42
CA LYS A 230 -48.43 32.71 6.48
C LYS A 230 -49.08 32.88 7.88
N PRO A 231 -49.04 31.88 8.78
CA PRO A 231 -49.36 32.10 10.18
C PRO A 231 -48.24 32.88 10.88
N SER A 232 -48.64 33.88 11.67
CA SER A 232 -47.77 34.71 12.50
C SER A 232 -47.11 33.87 13.61
N LEU A 233 -45.80 33.68 13.54
CA LEU A 233 -44.98 33.17 14.63
C LEU A 233 -44.83 34.29 15.68
N LYS A 234 -45.38 34.06 16.87
CA LYS A 234 -45.08 34.83 18.08
C LYS A 234 -43.64 34.50 18.48
N SER A 235 -42.82 35.54 18.63
CA SER A 235 -41.49 35.45 19.22
C SER A 235 -41.61 35.19 20.72
N GLU A 236 -41.34 33.97 21.16
CA GLU A 236 -40.97 33.72 22.54
C GLU A 236 -39.54 34.22 22.75
N ALA A 237 -39.40 35.23 23.60
CA ALA A 237 -38.12 35.76 24.02
C ALA A 237 -37.47 34.76 24.98
N THR A 238 -36.49 34.01 24.48
CA THR A 238 -35.58 33.22 25.31
C THR A 238 -34.67 34.17 26.10
N THR A 239 -34.48 33.90 27.38
CA THR A 239 -33.69 34.72 28.31
C THR A 239 -32.19 34.68 27.95
N PRO A 240 -31.52 35.83 27.77
CA PRO A 240 -30.13 35.92 27.30
C PRO A 240 -29.07 35.41 28.29
N SER A 241 -29.45 35.02 29.50
CA SER A 241 -28.51 34.58 30.55
C SER A 241 -28.04 33.14 30.37
N VAL A 242 -28.88 32.27 29.81
CA VAL A 242 -28.58 30.82 29.71
C VAL A 242 -27.64 30.54 28.53
N GLU A 243 -27.84 31.25 27.42
CA GLU A 243 -27.00 31.10 26.21
C GLU A 243 -25.57 31.63 26.41
N VAL A 244 -25.38 32.62 27.30
CA VAL A 244 -24.06 33.17 27.61
C VAL A 244 -23.25 32.23 28.51
N GLU A 245 -23.91 31.54 29.45
CA GLU A 245 -23.26 30.53 30.30
C GLU A 245 -22.92 29.26 29.51
N SER A 246 -23.79 28.80 28.61
CA SER A 246 -23.49 27.67 27.73
C SER A 246 -22.30 27.95 26.81
N ALA A 247 -22.28 29.12 26.16
CA ALA A 247 -21.17 29.53 25.30
C ALA A 247 -19.84 29.68 26.06
N ARG A 248 -19.89 30.01 27.37
CA ARG A 248 -18.69 30.09 28.21
C ARG A 248 -18.14 28.70 28.54
N LEU A 249 -19.01 27.75 28.88
CA LEU A 249 -18.63 26.36 29.13
C LEU A 249 -18.05 25.70 27.87
N GLU A 250 -18.64 25.95 26.70
CA GLU A 250 -18.12 25.46 25.41
C GLU A 250 -16.73 26.03 25.10
N ARG A 251 -16.47 27.30 25.43
CA ARG A 251 -15.12 27.90 25.27
C ARG A 251 -14.11 27.29 26.22
N GLU A 252 -14.47 27.10 27.49
CA GLU A 252 -13.60 26.45 28.48
C GLU A 252 -13.30 24.99 28.11
N GLU A 253 -14.24 24.30 27.46
CA GLU A 253 -14.03 22.98 26.87
C GLU A 253 -13.08 23.00 25.68
N ALA A 254 -13.30 23.89 24.72
CA ALA A 254 -12.41 24.06 23.57
C ALA A 254 -10.98 24.42 23.99
N GLU A 255 -10.80 25.24 25.03
CA GLU A 255 -9.49 25.56 25.60
C GLU A 255 -8.81 24.36 26.26
N ARG A 256 -9.58 23.49 26.93
CA ARG A 256 -9.06 22.23 27.48
C ARG A 256 -8.59 21.30 26.36
N GLU A 257 -9.39 21.15 25.31
CA GLU A 257 -9.05 20.33 24.15
C GLU A 257 -7.81 20.85 23.42
N LEU A 258 -7.69 22.17 23.24
CA LEU A 258 -6.52 22.78 22.63
C LEU A 258 -5.24 22.48 23.42
N ARG A 259 -5.27 22.58 24.75
CA ARG A 259 -4.12 22.24 25.62
C ARG A 259 -3.72 20.77 25.50
N LEU A 260 -4.69 19.86 25.41
CA LEU A 260 -4.41 18.44 25.19
C LEU A 260 -3.78 18.20 23.83
N ALA A 261 -4.28 18.86 22.79
CA ALA A 261 -3.71 18.79 21.44
C ALA A 261 -2.28 19.36 21.38
N GLU A 262 -1.99 20.46 22.08
CA GLU A 262 -0.65 21.04 22.18
C GLU A 262 0.35 20.10 22.87
N ASN A 263 -0.06 19.46 23.96
CA ASN A 263 0.75 18.45 24.64
C ASN A 263 1.02 17.24 23.73
N ALA A 264 0.00 16.74 23.03
CA ALA A 264 0.16 15.65 22.07
C ALA A 264 1.11 16.03 20.92
N LEU A 265 1.05 17.28 20.43
CA LEU A 265 1.99 17.78 19.43
C LEU A 265 3.42 17.87 19.97
N ALA A 266 3.61 18.22 21.24
CA ALA A 266 4.92 18.23 21.88
C ALA A 266 5.50 16.81 21.98
N GLU A 267 4.71 15.83 22.41
CA GLU A 267 5.12 14.42 22.46
C GLU A 267 5.49 13.87 21.07
N CYS A 268 4.68 14.18 20.05
CA CYS A 268 4.98 13.82 18.66
C CYS A 268 6.32 14.40 18.19
N ARG A 269 6.62 15.66 18.52
CA ARG A 269 7.89 16.31 18.16
C ARG A 269 9.09 15.62 18.81
N GLU A 270 8.99 15.24 20.09
CA GLU A 270 10.06 14.50 20.76
C GLU A 270 10.32 13.14 20.11
N VAL A 271 9.25 12.44 19.71
CA VAL A 271 9.37 11.16 19.01
C VAL A 271 10.01 11.36 17.63
N GLU A 272 9.63 12.41 16.90
CA GLU A 272 10.28 12.75 15.64
C GLU A 272 11.77 13.02 15.79
N GLU A 273 12.18 13.77 16.82
CA GLU A 273 13.59 14.04 17.09
C GLU A 273 14.37 12.75 17.43
N LYS A 274 13.77 11.84 18.20
CA LYS A 274 14.34 10.51 18.47
C LYS A 274 14.49 9.67 17.19
N ILE A 275 13.52 9.74 16.27
CA ILE A 275 13.60 9.05 14.98
C ILE A 275 14.69 9.69 14.10
N ARG A 276 14.75 11.02 14.05
CA ARG A 276 15.77 11.75 13.27
C ARG A 276 17.18 11.44 13.76
N SER A 277 17.41 11.41 15.07
CA SER A 277 18.73 11.06 15.64
C SER A 277 19.11 9.61 15.34
N LYS A 278 18.17 8.66 15.47
CA LYS A 278 18.40 7.26 15.07
C LYS A 278 18.72 7.12 13.58
N ARG A 279 18.00 7.83 12.71
CA ARG A 279 18.27 7.84 11.26
C ARG A 279 19.65 8.43 10.94
N ALA A 280 20.04 9.52 11.61
CA ALA A 280 21.36 10.11 11.44
C ALA A 280 22.48 9.14 11.86
N ARG A 281 22.30 8.43 12.98
CA ARG A 281 23.25 7.40 13.42
C ARG A 281 23.37 6.25 12.40
N MET A 282 22.24 5.70 11.94
CA MET A 282 22.25 4.64 10.93
C MET A 282 22.88 5.11 9.61
N ALA A 283 22.69 6.38 9.22
CA ALA A 283 23.32 6.94 8.03
C ALA A 283 24.85 7.02 8.18
N GLN A 284 25.35 7.42 9.36
CA GLN A 284 26.79 7.42 9.65
C GLN A 284 27.37 6.01 9.65
N GLU A 285 26.68 5.04 10.26
CA GLU A 285 27.07 3.63 10.22
C GLU A 285 27.12 3.10 8.78
N ARG A 286 26.14 3.43 7.95
CA ARG A 286 26.11 3.06 6.53
C ARG A 286 27.32 3.62 5.76
N VAL A 287 27.64 4.90 5.97
CA VAL A 287 28.81 5.53 5.33
C VAL A 287 30.12 4.88 5.80
N ALA A 288 30.23 4.53 7.08
CA ALA A 288 31.40 3.82 7.60
C ALA A 288 31.57 2.44 6.97
N ILE A 289 30.48 1.66 6.85
CA ILE A 289 30.49 0.35 6.21
C ILE A 289 30.83 0.47 4.72
N GLU A 290 30.30 1.48 4.02
CA GLU A 290 30.62 1.73 2.61
C GLU A 290 32.12 2.04 2.44
N ALA A 291 32.71 2.88 3.30
CA ALA A 291 34.14 3.18 3.26
C ALA A 291 35.01 1.94 3.57
N GLU A 292 34.61 1.09 4.51
CA GLU A 292 35.30 -0.17 4.78
C GLU A 292 35.26 -1.10 3.57
N LEU A 293 34.10 -1.19 2.91
CA LEU A 293 33.92 -2.03 1.73
C LEU A 293 34.74 -1.52 0.53
N GLU A 294 34.81 -0.21 0.33
CA GLU A 294 35.69 0.41 -0.66
C GLU A 294 37.17 0.09 -0.37
N ALA A 295 37.62 0.20 0.88
CA ALA A 295 38.98 -0.17 1.25
C ALA A 295 39.28 -1.66 1.03
N PHE A 296 38.30 -2.55 1.25
CA PHE A 296 38.44 -3.97 0.89
C PHE A 296 38.51 -4.17 -0.62
N ASN A 297 37.71 -3.44 -1.40
CA ASN A 297 37.75 -3.49 -2.85
C ASN A 297 39.12 -3.06 -3.38
N GLU A 298 39.72 -1.99 -2.86
CA GLU A 298 41.09 -1.57 -3.23
C GLU A 298 42.12 -2.67 -2.95
N LYS A 299 42.04 -3.32 -1.79
CA LYS A 299 42.91 -4.47 -1.45
C LYS A 299 42.69 -5.65 -2.40
N LEU A 300 41.45 -5.92 -2.79
CA LEU A 300 41.13 -6.96 -3.78
C LEU A 300 41.69 -6.59 -5.15
N MET A 301 41.52 -5.34 -5.59
CA MET A 301 42.03 -4.86 -6.87
C MET A 301 43.55 -4.96 -6.95
N THR A 302 44.27 -4.58 -5.91
CA THR A 302 45.74 -4.74 -5.87
C THR A 302 46.20 -6.20 -5.88
N ILE A 303 45.41 -7.14 -5.34
CA ILE A 303 45.67 -8.59 -5.47
C ILE A 303 45.40 -9.07 -6.90
N LEU A 304 44.37 -8.54 -7.55
CA LEU A 304 43.97 -8.91 -8.91
C LEU A 304 44.90 -8.31 -9.99
N GLU A 305 45.54 -7.17 -9.72
CA GLU A 305 46.53 -6.55 -10.61
C GLU A 305 47.73 -7.49 -10.86
N ASP A 306 48.26 -8.13 -9.80
CA ASP A 306 49.39 -9.07 -9.89
C ASP A 306 49.14 -10.37 -9.11
N PRO A 307 48.33 -11.30 -9.65
CA PRO A 307 47.91 -12.51 -8.94
C PRO A 307 49.07 -13.47 -8.64
N THR A 308 50.10 -13.49 -9.50
CA THR A 308 51.29 -14.34 -9.33
C THR A 308 52.19 -13.83 -8.20
N ALA A 309 52.39 -12.51 -8.10
CA ALA A 309 53.16 -11.90 -7.02
C ALA A 309 52.41 -12.00 -5.68
N ALA A 310 51.10 -11.80 -5.67
CA ALA A 310 50.26 -11.98 -4.49
C ALA A 310 50.30 -13.43 -3.99
N ARG A 311 50.18 -14.41 -4.91
CA ARG A 311 50.30 -15.83 -4.59
C ARG A 311 51.66 -16.18 -4.01
N ALA A 312 52.75 -15.70 -4.61
CA ALA A 312 54.11 -15.95 -4.10
C ALA A 312 54.32 -15.35 -2.70
N LYS A 313 53.72 -14.19 -2.38
CA LYS A 313 53.72 -13.62 -1.02
C LYS A 313 52.98 -14.51 -0.03
N ILE A 314 51.84 -15.07 -0.42
CA ILE A 314 51.05 -15.99 0.43
C ILE A 314 51.81 -17.30 0.64
N GLU A 315 52.39 -17.88 -0.41
CA GLU A 315 53.22 -19.09 -0.32
C GLU A 315 54.41 -18.86 0.63
N LYS A 316 55.14 -17.75 0.46
CA LYS A 316 56.21 -17.38 1.40
C LYS A 316 55.73 -17.20 2.84
N PHE A 317 54.55 -16.60 3.03
CA PHE A 317 53.97 -16.44 4.36
C PHE A 317 53.63 -17.79 5.01
N ILE A 318 53.21 -18.77 4.21
CA ILE A 318 52.94 -20.14 4.66
C ILE A 318 54.25 -20.86 5.00
N ASP A 319 55.28 -20.70 4.17
CA ASP A 319 56.60 -21.31 4.41
C ASP A 319 57.24 -20.76 5.69
N ASP A 320 57.14 -19.44 5.91
CA ASP A 320 57.66 -18.77 7.10
C ASP A 320 56.83 -19.05 8.39
N ARG A 321 55.80 -19.92 8.34
CA ARG A 321 54.92 -20.17 9.51
C ARG A 321 55.67 -20.73 10.72
N GLU A 322 56.63 -21.62 10.50
CA GLU A 322 57.33 -22.34 11.56
C GLU A 322 58.34 -21.43 12.24
N GLU A 323 59.02 -20.58 11.47
CA GLU A 323 59.88 -19.53 12.03
C GLU A 323 59.08 -18.50 12.85
N ARG A 324 57.87 -18.15 12.40
CA ARG A 324 56.99 -17.23 13.15
C ARG A 324 56.47 -17.87 14.43
N ALA A 325 56.13 -19.16 14.41
CA ALA A 325 55.74 -19.92 15.59
C ALA A 325 56.90 -19.96 16.61
N ALA A 326 58.12 -20.30 16.17
CA ALA A 326 59.30 -20.33 17.03
C ALA A 326 59.63 -18.94 17.63
N LYS A 327 59.49 -17.86 16.85
CA LYS A 327 59.66 -16.48 17.37
C LYS A 327 58.60 -16.10 18.40
N LEU A 328 57.36 -16.57 18.24
CA LEU A 328 56.32 -16.35 19.23
C LEU A 328 56.59 -17.17 20.50
N GLU A 329 56.94 -18.44 20.37
CA GLU A 329 57.32 -19.29 21.50
C GLU A 329 58.48 -18.69 22.29
N ALA A 330 59.56 -18.25 21.64
CA ALA A 330 60.67 -17.58 22.30
C ALA A 330 60.26 -16.28 23.02
N LYS A 331 59.34 -15.49 22.44
CA LYS A 331 58.78 -14.31 23.10
C LYS A 331 57.93 -14.68 24.32
N TRP A 332 57.14 -15.75 24.22
CA TRP A 332 56.32 -16.26 25.31
C TRP A 332 57.17 -16.82 26.45
N GLU A 333 58.26 -17.50 26.14
CA GLU A 333 59.24 -17.99 27.11
C GLU A 333 59.93 -16.81 27.82
N GLY A 334 60.40 -15.80 27.09
CA GLY A 334 60.99 -14.60 27.71
C GLY A 334 60.03 -13.87 28.66
N VAL A 335 58.77 -13.66 28.25
CA VAL A 335 57.75 -13.03 29.12
C VAL A 335 57.40 -13.91 30.32
N ARG A 336 57.54 -15.24 30.21
CA ARG A 336 57.30 -16.18 31.31
C ARG A 336 58.46 -16.16 32.31
N GLU A 337 59.70 -16.07 31.83
CA GLU A 337 60.90 -15.94 32.66
C GLU A 337 60.92 -14.60 33.42
N GLU A 338 60.61 -13.49 32.76
CA GLU A 338 60.47 -12.15 33.38
C GLU A 338 59.38 -12.08 34.47
N LYS A 339 58.41 -13.00 34.47
CA LYS A 339 57.36 -13.10 35.49
C LYS A 339 57.71 -14.04 36.66
N MET A 340 58.74 -14.87 36.51
CA MET A 340 59.18 -15.82 37.53
C MET A 340 60.42 -15.33 38.31
N GLU A 341 61.17 -14.38 37.75
CA GLU A 341 62.08 -13.49 38.51
C GLU A 341 61.30 -12.38 39.23
#